data_AF-A0A7C1SVX7-F1
#
_entry.id   AF-A0A7C1SVX7-F1
#
_cell.length_a   1.000
_cell.length_b   1.000
_cell.length_c   1.000
_cell.angle_alpha   90.00
_cell.angle_beta   90.00
_cell.angle_gamma   90.00
#
_symmetry.space_group_name_H-M   'P 1'
#
loop_
_entity.id
_entity.type
_entity.pdbx_description
1 polymer ?
#
loop_
_entity_poly.entity_id
_entity_poly.type
_entity_poly.pdbx_seq_one_letter_code
_entity_poly.pdbx_strand_id
1 'polypeptide(L)' 'MPKPKVAVLKTHPKTVLEDVQKLLHLAEYERFLPKEKETALKINISWQVYFPACSTTPWQLEGVIRTMLQDGYAPGRI' A
#
# COMPACT_ATOMS: atom_id res chain seq x y z
N MET A 1 -12.63 -11.23 -18.67
CA MET A 1 -12.03 -10.16 -17.83
C MET A 1 -12.19 -10.57 -16.37
N PRO A 2 -11.17 -10.42 -15.51
CA PRO A 2 -11.32 -10.68 -14.08
C PRO A 2 -12.36 -9.72 -13.48
N LYS A 3 -13.17 -10.20 -12.52
CA LYS A 3 -14.10 -9.33 -11.80
C LYS A 3 -13.30 -8.42 -10.86
N PRO A 4 -13.66 -7.13 -10.74
CA PRO A 4 -13.00 -6.24 -9.79
C PRO A 4 -13.19 -6.76 -8.37
N LYS A 5 -12.11 -6.73 -7.57
CA LYS A 5 -12.12 -7.11 -6.15
C LYS A 5 -11.94 -5.86 -5.32
N VAL A 6 -12.86 -5.63 -4.39
CA VAL A 6 -12.78 -4.52 -3.42
C VAL A 6 -12.58 -5.13 -2.04
N ALA A 7 -11.50 -4.75 -1.37
CA ALA A 7 -11.22 -5.13 0.00
C ALA A 7 -11.41 -3.92 0.92
N VAL A 8 -12.11 -4.11 2.04
CA VAL A 8 -12.33 -3.09 3.06
C VAL A 8 -12.00 -3.70 4.41
N LEU A 9 -11.18 -3.01 5.20
CA LEU A 9 -10.75 -3.47 6.50
C LEU A 9 -10.86 -2.34 7.52
N LYS A 10 -11.44 -2.62 8.68
CA LYS A 10 -11.40 -1.71 9.83
C LYS A 10 -10.04 -1.84 10.50
N THR A 11 -9.34 -0.72 10.68
CA THR A 11 -7.98 -0.69 11.21
C THR A 11 -7.94 -0.18 12.66
N HIS A 12 -6.82 -0.41 13.34
CA HIS A 12 -6.55 0.15 14.66
C HIS A 12 -5.14 0.78 14.69
N PRO A 13 -4.91 1.90 15.40
CA PRO A 13 -3.59 2.55 15.43
C PRO A 13 -2.43 1.62 15.80
N LYS A 14 -2.67 0.67 16.72
CA LYS A 14 -1.68 -0.33 17.17
C LYS A 14 -1.32 -1.39 16.12
N THR A 15 -2.13 -1.56 15.08
CA THR A 15 -1.99 -2.64 14.08
C THR A 15 -2.01 -2.12 12.64
N VAL A 16 -1.90 -0.79 12.46
CA VAL A 16 -2.18 -0.17 11.16
C VAL A 16 -1.26 -0.67 10.03
N LEU A 17 -0.01 -1.06 10.35
CA LEU A 17 0.93 -1.59 9.37
C LEU A 17 0.55 -3.01 8.95
N GLU A 18 0.22 -3.86 9.93
CA GLU A 18 -0.26 -5.22 9.70
C GLU A 18 -1.63 -5.21 8.98
N ASP A 19 -2.46 -4.22 9.25
CA ASP A 19 -3.76 -4.06 8.60
C ASP A 19 -3.60 -3.64 7.14
N VAL A 20 -2.62 -2.80 6.81
CA VAL A 20 -2.26 -2.48 5.41
C VAL A 20 -1.75 -3.72 4.67
N GLN A 21 -0.90 -4.53 5.32
CA GLN A 21 -0.43 -5.80 4.75
C GLN A 21 -1.60 -6.73 4.42
N LYS A 22 -2.48 -6.98 5.39
CA LYS A 22 -3.69 -7.80 5.18
C LYS A 22 -4.56 -7.24 4.05
N LEU A 23 -4.71 -5.92 3.97
CA LEU A 23 -5.51 -5.28 2.92
C LEU A 23 -4.94 -5.52 1.52
N LEU A 24 -3.61 -5.40 1.35
CA LEU A 24 -2.92 -5.68 0.09
C LEU A 24 -3.10 -7.14 -0.35
N HIS A 25 -2.93 -8.09 0.58
CA HIS A 25 -3.13 -9.52 0.30
C HIS A 25 -4.59 -9.85 0.00
N LEU A 26 -5.55 -9.26 0.72
CA LEU A 26 -6.98 -9.39 0.41
C LEU A 26 -7.31 -8.86 -0.98
N ALA A 27 -6.65 -7.80 -1.43
CA ALA A 27 -6.79 -7.25 -2.79
C ALA A 27 -6.05 -8.07 -3.86
N GLU A 28 -5.26 -9.09 -3.47
CA GLU A 28 -4.47 -9.94 -4.36
C GLU A 28 -3.52 -9.13 -5.26
N TYR A 29 -2.90 -8.08 -4.71
CA TYR A 29 -2.19 -7.09 -5.51
C TYR A 29 -1.02 -7.68 -6.33
N GLU A 30 -0.33 -8.71 -5.82
CA GLU A 30 0.77 -9.40 -6.52
C GLU A 30 0.33 -10.03 -7.85
N ARG A 31 -0.95 -10.38 -8.02
CA ARG A 31 -1.47 -10.91 -9.28
C ARG A 31 -1.48 -9.87 -10.41
N PHE A 32 -1.49 -8.59 -10.05
CA PHE A 32 -1.66 -7.48 -10.99
C PHE A 32 -0.46 -6.52 -11.03
N LEU A 33 0.45 -6.62 -10.06
CA LEU A 33 1.67 -5.82 -9.99
C LEU A 33 2.91 -6.72 -10.06
N PRO A 34 3.49 -6.98 -11.25
CA PRO A 34 4.64 -7.87 -11.39
C PRO A 34 5.90 -7.33 -10.69
N LYS A 35 6.65 -8.20 -10.01
CA LYS A 35 7.88 -7.85 -9.26
C LYS A 35 9.04 -7.45 -10.16
N GLU A 36 8.99 -7.84 -11.43
CA GLU A 36 10.03 -7.57 -12.41
C GLU A 36 9.95 -6.15 -12.99
N LYS A 37 8.84 -5.44 -12.75
CA LYS A 37 8.59 -4.09 -13.25
C LYS A 37 9.01 -3.04 -12.21
N GLU A 38 9.58 -1.94 -12.70
CA GLU A 38 9.76 -0.76 -11.87
C GLU A 38 8.38 -0.23 -11.45
N THR A 39 8.24 0.00 -10.15
CA THR A 39 7.03 0.50 -9.53
C THR A 39 7.37 1.83 -8.85
N ALA A 40 6.60 2.87 -9.12
CA ALA A 40 6.74 4.14 -8.42
C ALA A 40 5.62 4.29 -7.39
N LEU A 41 5.98 4.43 -6.12
CA LEU A 41 5.02 4.75 -5.05
C LEU A 41 4.78 6.26 -4.98
N LYS A 42 3.70 6.72 -5.62
CA LYS A 42 3.31 8.12 -5.61
C LYS A 42 2.46 8.44 -4.38
N ILE A 43 2.94 9.36 -3.54
CA ILE A 43 2.16 9.94 -2.45
C ILE A 43 1.30 11.12 -2.93
N ASN A 44 0.19 11.38 -2.23
CA ASN A 44 -0.56 12.62 -2.35
C ASN A 44 -0.27 13.49 -1.11
N ILE A 45 0.19 14.72 -1.33
CA ILE A 45 0.44 15.70 -0.27
C ILE A 45 -0.17 17.05 -0.66
N SER A 46 -0.59 17.82 0.35
CA SER A 46 -1.03 19.20 0.22
C SER A 46 0.11 20.15 0.61
N TRP A 47 0.18 21.30 -0.05
CA TRP A 47 1.34 22.20 -0.01
C TRP A 47 1.58 22.88 1.35
N GLN A 48 0.56 23.01 2.20
CA GLN A 48 0.65 23.86 3.41
C GLN A 48 0.31 23.10 4.70
N VAL A 49 -0.66 22.18 4.66
CA VAL A 49 -1.17 21.51 5.86
C VAL A 49 -1.52 20.07 5.51
N TYR A 50 -1.14 19.12 6.36
CA TYR A 50 -1.61 17.73 6.25
C TYR A 50 -3.13 17.67 6.42
N PHE A 51 -3.82 17.10 5.44
CA PHE A 51 -5.28 16.97 5.47
C PHE A 51 -5.65 15.48 5.61
N PRO A 52 -6.19 15.05 6.77
CA PRO A 52 -6.61 13.67 6.97
C PRO A 52 -7.54 13.18 5.86
N ALA A 53 -7.35 11.93 5.42
CA ALA A 53 -8.07 11.30 4.30
C ALA A 53 -7.78 11.85 2.89
N CYS A 54 -7.09 12.99 2.75
CA CYS A 54 -6.63 13.49 1.44
C CYS A 54 -5.11 13.30 1.23
N SER A 55 -4.33 13.46 2.29
CA SER A 55 -2.89 13.21 2.27
C SER A 55 -2.59 11.73 2.53
N THR A 56 -1.61 11.17 1.81
CA THR A 56 -1.04 9.87 2.13
C THR A 56 -0.39 9.94 3.51
N THR A 57 -0.77 9.03 4.40
CA THR A 57 -0.21 9.04 5.76
C THR A 57 1.15 8.34 5.78
N PRO A 58 2.08 8.70 6.69
CA PRO A 58 3.38 8.03 6.77
C PRO A 58 3.24 6.51 7.01
N TRP A 59 2.31 6.10 7.88
CA TRP A 59 2.07 4.68 8.16
C TRP A 59 1.39 3.93 7.01
N GLN A 60 0.60 4.61 6.17
CA GLN A 60 0.06 4.00 4.95
C GLN A 60 1.19 3.70 3.98
N LEU A 61 2.09 4.68 3.74
CA LEU A 61 3.23 4.49 2.86
C LEU A 61 4.17 3.40 3.39
N GLU A 62 4.53 3.47 4.67
CA GLU A 62 5.39 2.48 5.32
C GLU A 62 4.78 1.07 5.26
N GLY A 63 3.47 0.93 5.50
CA GLY A 63 2.78 -0.35 5.41
C GLY A 63 2.86 -0.96 4.01
N VAL A 64 2.71 -0.13 2.96
CA VAL A 64 2.86 -0.59 1.58
C VAL A 64 4.30 -0.99 1.27
N ILE A 65 5.28 -0.15 1.60
CA ILE A 65 6.71 -0.44 1.35
C ILE A 65 7.12 -1.73 2.06
N ARG A 66 6.83 -1.86 3.36
CA ARG A 66 7.19 -3.06 4.14
C ARG A 66 6.56 -4.31 3.57
N THR A 67 5.28 -4.25 3.18
CA THR A 67 4.58 -5.40 2.60
C THR A 67 5.22 -5.79 1.27
N MET A 68 5.47 -4.84 0.38
CA MET A 68 6.15 -5.12 -0.90
C MET A 68 7.54 -5.72 -0.71
N LEU A 69 8.34 -5.20 0.22
CA LEU A 69 9.65 -5.79 0.52
C LEU A 69 9.55 -7.22 1.07
N GLN A 70 8.61 -7.46 1.99
CA GLN A 70 8.35 -8.80 2.56
C GLN A 70 7.87 -9.80 1.51
N ASP A 71 7.05 -9.34 0.56
CA ASP A 71 6.53 -10.14 -0.54
C ASP A 71 7.56 -10.31 -1.67
N GLY A 72 8.78 -9.77 -1.53
CA GLY A 72 9.91 -10.06 -2.42
C GLY A 72 10.07 -9.08 -3.59
N TYR A 73 9.48 -7.88 -3.51
CA TYR A 73 9.83 -6.79 -4.41
C TYR A 73 11.23 -6.28 -4.08
N ALA A 74 12.04 -6.02 -5.12
CA ALA A 74 13.41 -5.54 -4.92
C ALA A 74 13.43 -4.08 -4.44
N PRO A 75 14.22 -3.72 -3.40
CA PRO A 75 14.30 -2.33 -2.91
C PRO A 75 14.65 -1.29 -3.97
N GLY A 76 15.47 -1.67 -4.96
CA GLY A 76 15.85 -0.77 -6.06
C GLY A 76 14.81 -0.65 -7.19
N ARG A 77 13.61 -1.22 -7.01
CA ARG A 77 12.54 -1.24 -8.02
C ARG A 77 11.20 -0.69 -7.51
N ILE A 78 11.15 -0.21 -6.26
CA ILE A 78 9.95 0.32 -5.61
C ILE A 78 10.22 1.68 -4.96
#